data_AF-A0A645HUM8-F1
#
_entry.id   AF-A0A645HUM8-F1
#
_cell.length_a   1.000
_cell.length_b   1.000
_cell.length_c   1.000
_cell.angle_alpha   90.00
_cell.angle_beta   90.00
_cell.angle_gamma   90.00
#
_symmetry.space_group_name_H-M   'P 1'
#
loop_
_entity.id
_entity.type
_entity.pdbx_description
1 polymer ?
#
loop_
_entity_poly.entity_id
_entity_poly.type
_entity_poly.pdbx_seq_one_letter_code
_entity_poly.pdbx_strand_id
1 'polypeptide(L)'
;MDFTNLMANKKLTIREVLKKLDLNAMGTVIVVDDNNKLLGTITDGDIRRALLRGMTIDDKITDIYNKDCFFFVQLQLVQNYI
;
A
#
# COMPACT_ATOMS: atom_id res chain seq x y z
N MET A 1 -15.10 4.04 -8.51
CA MET A 1 -13.63 4.03 -8.65
C MET A 1 -13.14 2.72 -8.06
N ASP A 2 -12.42 1.92 -8.85
CA ASP A 2 -11.91 0.62 -8.39
C ASP A 2 -10.56 0.84 -7.68
N PHE A 3 -10.50 0.51 -6.39
CA PHE A 3 -9.30 0.66 -5.56
C PHE A 3 -8.46 -0.62 -5.48
N THR A 4 -8.83 -1.68 -6.22
CA THR A 4 -8.18 -2.99 -6.13
C THR A 4 -6.67 -2.91 -6.39
N ASN A 5 -6.23 -2.08 -7.34
CA ASN A 5 -4.80 -1.90 -7.66
C ASN A 5 -4.11 -0.82 -6.84
N LEU A 6 -4.86 -0.09 -6.01
CA LEU A 6 -4.32 0.93 -5.11
C LEU A 6 -4.03 0.41 -3.71
N MET A 7 -4.48 -0.80 -3.36
CA MET A 7 -4.30 -1.39 -2.05
C MET A 7 -3.57 -2.74 -2.12
N ALA A 8 -2.68 -2.98 -1.15
CA ALA A 8 -1.99 -4.26 -0.95
C ALA A 8 -1.99 -4.63 0.53
N ASN A 9 -2.30 -5.90 0.83
CA ASN A 9 -2.04 -6.43 2.16
C ASN A 9 -0.52 -6.59 2.35
N LYS A 10 0.00 -6.29 3.54
CA LYS A 10 1.44 -6.41 3.86
C LYS A 10 2.06 -7.80 3.62
N LYS A 11 1.22 -8.84 3.48
CA LYS A 11 1.63 -10.23 3.23
C LYS A 11 1.84 -10.56 1.75
N LEU A 12 1.47 -9.65 0.84
CA LEU A 12 1.75 -9.82 -0.59
C LEU A 12 3.25 -9.81 -0.86
N THR A 13 3.63 -10.50 -1.92
CA THR A 13 4.99 -10.54 -2.45
C THR A 13 5.34 -9.24 -3.17
N ILE A 14 6.64 -8.97 -3.31
CA ILE A 14 7.14 -7.87 -4.14
C ILE A 14 6.58 -7.96 -5.57
N ARG A 15 6.53 -9.17 -6.15
CA ARG A 15 5.97 -9.42 -7.49
C ARG A 15 4.52 -8.97 -7.60
N GLU A 16 3.69 -9.29 -6.62
CA GLU A 16 2.27 -8.90 -6.62
C GLU A 16 2.10 -7.39 -6.48
N VAL A 17 2.94 -6.74 -5.66
CA VAL A 17 2.92 -5.27 -5.54
C VAL A 17 3.42 -4.59 -6.82
N LEU A 18 4.46 -5.11 -7.47
CA LEU A 18 4.94 -4.60 -8.76
C LEU A 18 3.83 -4.65 -9.83
N LYS A 19 3.04 -5.73 -9.88
CA LYS A 19 1.86 -5.79 -10.77
C LYS A 19 0.83 -4.70 -10.44
N LYS A 20 0.59 -4.43 -9.16
CA LYS A 20 -0.34 -3.38 -8.73
C LYS A 20 0.17 -1.99 -9.11
N LEU A 21 1.47 -1.73 -8.95
CA LEU A 21 2.12 -0.49 -9.37
C LEU A 21 2.05 -0.28 -10.89
N ASP A 22 2.30 -1.33 -11.68
CA ASP A 22 2.18 -1.28 -13.15
C ASP A 22 0.74 -1.00 -13.61
N LEU A 23 -0.24 -1.62 -12.94
CA LEU A 23 -1.66 -1.45 -13.26
C LEU A 23 -2.28 -0.16 -12.71
N ASN A 24 -1.58 0.57 -11.84
CA ASN A 24 -2.06 1.83 -11.28
C ASN A 24 -1.26 3.01 -11.83
N ALA A 25 -1.93 4.13 -12.14
CA ALA A 25 -1.27 5.32 -12.66
C ALA A 25 -0.74 6.26 -11.56
N MET A 26 -0.60 5.78 -10.31
CA MET A 26 -0.34 6.62 -9.13
C MET A 26 1.10 6.52 -8.60
N GLY A 27 1.89 5.57 -9.09
CA GLY A 27 3.29 5.39 -8.64
C GLY A 27 3.43 4.99 -7.17
N THR A 28 2.33 4.60 -6.52
CA THR A 28 2.30 4.13 -5.14
C THR A 28 1.17 3.15 -4.91
N VAL A 29 1.31 2.31 -3.89
CA VAL A 29 0.28 1.41 -3.39
C VAL A 29 0.13 1.62 -1.88
N ILE A 30 -1.12 1.68 -1.42
CA ILE A 30 -1.49 1.76 -0.02
C ILE A 30 -1.34 0.39 0.61
N VAL A 31 -0.58 0.29 1.69
CA VAL A 31 -0.39 -0.97 2.43
C VAL A 31 -1.37 -1.03 3.58
N VAL A 32 -2.09 -2.15 3.68
CA VAL A 32 -3.12 -2.39 4.70
C VAL A 32 -2.93 -3.72 5.44
N ASP A 33 -3.59 -3.87 6.59
CA ASP A 33 -3.74 -5.14 7.28
C ASP A 33 -4.96 -5.94 6.79
N ASP A 34 -5.26 -7.05 7.47
CA ASP A 34 -6.40 -7.93 7.13
C ASP A 34 -7.77 -7.27 7.37
N ASN A 35 -7.83 -6.20 8.15
CA ASN A 35 -9.04 -5.42 8.45
C ASN A 35 -9.12 -4.13 7.61
N ASN A 36 -8.33 -4.02 6.53
CA ASN A 36 -8.20 -2.82 5.69
C ASN A 36 -7.75 -1.56 6.45
N LYS A 37 -7.08 -1.72 7.59
CA LYS A 37 -6.48 -0.58 8.28
C LYS A 37 -5.23 -0.14 7.53
N LEU A 38 -5.10 1.17 7.28
CA LEU A 38 -3.91 1.78 6.71
C LEU A 38 -2.69 1.51 7.59
N LEU A 39 -1.64 0.95 6.99
CA LEU A 39 -0.35 0.71 7.63
C LEU A 39 0.77 1.59 7.07
N GLY A 40 0.63 2.06 5.82
CA GLY A 40 1.67 2.84 5.15
C GLY A 40 1.51 2.85 3.64
N THR A 41 2.58 3.20 2.93
CA THR A 41 2.63 3.22 1.46
C THR A 41 3.89 2.54 0.94
N ILE A 42 3.83 2.03 -0.28
CA ILE A 42 4.98 1.43 -0.97
C ILE A 42 5.10 2.00 -2.38
N THR A 43 6.34 2.23 -2.80
CA THR A 43 6.70 2.78 -4.12
C THR A 43 7.75 1.92 -4.81
N ASP A 44 8.01 2.17 -6.10
CA ASP A 44 9.13 1.54 -6.83
C ASP A 44 10.48 1.78 -6.14
N GLY A 45 10.64 2.93 -5.49
CA GLY A 45 11.86 3.25 -4.74
C GLY A 45 12.09 2.28 -3.58
N ASP A 46 11.04 1.91 -2.86
CA ASP A 46 11.11 0.98 -1.73
C ASP A 46 11.46 -0.43 -2.23
N ILE A 47 10.79 -0.87 -3.30
CA ILE A 47 11.03 -2.16 -3.93
C ILE A 47 12.45 -2.25 -4.46
N ARG A 48 12.91 -1.23 -5.20
CA ARG A 48 14.28 -1.17 -5.69
C ARG A 48 15.30 -1.22 -4.56
N ARG A 49 15.08 -0.50 -3.45
CA ARG A 49 15.95 -0.55 -2.26
C ARG A 49 15.97 -1.94 -1.61
N ALA A 50 14.82 -2.62 -1.56
CA ALA A 50 14.72 -3.98 -1.02
C ALA A 50 15.49 -5.01 -1.88
N LEU A 51 15.30 -4.96 -3.20
CA LEU A 51 16.01 -5.84 -4.15
C LEU A 51 17.52 -5.63 -4.08
N LEU A 52 17.99 -4.38 -3.98
CA LEU A 52 19.41 -4.07 -3.82
C LEU A 52 20.00 -4.58 -2.48
N ARG A 53 19.16 -4.87 -1.48
CA ARG A 53 19.57 -5.45 -0.19
C ARG A 53 19.54 -6.98 -0.19
N GLY A 54 19.23 -7.61 -1.33
CA GLY A 54 19.24 -9.08 -1.48
C GLY A 54 17.87 -9.74 -1.31
N MET A 55 16.79 -8.98 -1.17
CA MET A 55 15.44 -9.55 -1.28
C MET A 55 15.15 -9.95 -2.73
N THR A 56 14.29 -10.94 -2.88
CA THR A 56 13.80 -11.46 -4.15
C THR A 56 12.37 -11.02 -4.41
N ILE A 57 11.91 -11.13 -5.65
CA ILE A 57 10.54 -10.77 -6.03
C ILE A 57 9.47 -11.63 -5.35
N ASP A 58 9.84 -12.78 -4.78
CA ASP A 58 8.92 -13.70 -4.10
C ASP A 58 8.89 -13.45 -2.57
N ASP A 59 9.72 -12.54 -2.05
CA ASP A 59 9.66 -12.11 -0.66
C ASP A 59 8.46 -11.20 -0.38
N LYS A 60 7.95 -11.25 0.86
CA LYS A 60 6.82 -10.44 1.30
C LYS A 60 7.22 -8.99 1.52
N ILE A 61 6.29 -8.06 1.30
CA ILE A 61 6.53 -6.62 1.48
C ILE A 61 6.53 -6.15 2.95
N THR A 62 6.33 -7.05 3.92
CA THR A 62 6.01 -6.73 5.32
C THR A 62 6.97 -5.72 5.98
N ASP A 63 8.23 -5.67 5.57
CA ASP A 63 9.27 -4.84 6.19
C ASP A 63 9.91 -3.79 5.26
N ILE A 64 9.31 -3.53 4.09
CA ILE A 64 9.90 -2.63 3.09
C ILE A 64 9.05 -1.41 2.75
N TYR A 65 7.78 -1.36 3.15
CA TYR A 65 6.93 -0.20 2.93
C TYR A 65 7.21 0.92 3.94
N ASN A 66 6.92 2.17 3.56
CA ASN A 66 7.03 3.30 4.46
C ASN A 66 5.88 3.30 5.46
N LYS A 67 6.20 3.09 6.74
CA LYS A 67 5.26 3.11 7.88
C LYS A 67 4.97 4.51 8.40
N ASP A 68 5.83 5.48 8.10
CA ASP A 68 5.65 6.87 8.49
C ASP A 68 4.74 7.57 7.47
N CYS A 69 3.44 7.42 7.72
CA CYS A 69 2.38 7.96 6.89
C CYS A 69 1.39 8.74 7.77
N PHE A 70 1.14 9.98 7.39
CA PHE A 70 0.09 10.80 7.97
C PHE A 70 -1.11 10.81 7.02
N PHE A 71 -2.31 10.67 7.58
CA PHE A 71 -3.55 10.61 6.82
C PHE A 71 -4.64 11.42 7.53
N PHE A 72 -5.56 11.96 6.73
CA PHE A 72 -6.75 12.64 7.22
C PHE A 72 -7.97 11.74 7.03
N VAL A 73 -8.82 11.65 8.05
CA VAL A 73 -10.11 10.97 7.95
C VAL A 73 -11.19 12.03 7.74
N GLN A 74 -11.91 11.96 6.63
CA GLN A 74 -13.10 12.79 6.47
C GLN A 74 -14.25 12.18 7.27
N LEU A 75 -14.62 12.82 8.38
CA LEU A 75 -15.82 12.46 9.13
C LEU A 75 -17.04 12.96 8.36
N GLN A 76 -17.96 12.06 8.00
CA GLN A 76 -19.30 12.48 7.57
C GLN A 76 -20.05 12.97 8.82
N LEU A 77 -20.31 14.27 8.91
CA LEU A 77 -21.24 14.81 9.89
C LEU A 77 -22.62 14.26 9.55
N VAL A 78 -23.17 13.41 10.42
CA VAL A 78 -24.58 13.03 10.34
C VAL A 78 -25.39 14.28 10.69
N GLN A 79 -25.97 14.94 9.70
CA GLN A 79 -27.00 15.95 9.95
C GLN A 79 -28.24 15.23 10.46
N ASN A 80 -28.38 15.14 11.78
CA ASN A 80 -29.67 14.84 12.40
C ASN A 80 -30.57 16.06 12.15
N TYR A 81 -31.46 15.95 11.17
CA TYR A 81 -32.57 16.87 10.99
C TYR A 81 -33.45 16.81 12.25
N ILE A 82 -33.58 17.97 12.92
CA ILE A 82 -34.64 18.27 13.90
C ILE A 82 -35.90 18.61 13.12
#